data_AF-A0A2D6IL38-F1
#
_entry.id   AF-A0A2D6IL38-F1
#
_cell.length_a   1.000
_cell.length_b   1.000
_cell.length_c   1.000
_cell.angle_alpha   90.00
_cell.angle_beta   90.00
_cell.angle_gamma   90.00
#
_symmetry.space_group_name_H-M   'P 1'
#
loop_
_entity.id
_entity.type
_entity.pdbx_description
1 polymer ?
#
loop_
_entity_poly.entity_id
_entity_poly.type
_entity_poly.pdbx_seq_one_letter_code
_entity_poly.pdbx_strand_id
1 'polypeptide(L)'
;MNTSIRYPIIGGIILFALFWIFAVFNTLSGFPILDIPMHFIGGFFAAWFIRILLKKDIERTSWLGTLIIIVGGTAFIGITWEFFEWTIDYAVWEGFMGTRDDTLLDFVMDILGSITVAILVFKQGHAREDSYVQSN
;
A
#
# COMPACT_ATOMS: atom_id res chain seq x y z
N MET A 1 7.19 -6.44 -20.38
CA MET A 1 6.58 -6.05 -19.10
C MET A 1 5.43 -5.09 -19.39
N ASN A 2 4.20 -5.44 -18.98
CA ASN A 2 2.99 -4.63 -19.21
C ASN A 2 3.24 -3.19 -18.72
N THR A 3 2.89 -2.17 -19.50
CA THR A 3 3.15 -0.76 -19.12
C THR A 3 2.46 -0.41 -17.80
N SER A 4 1.34 -1.07 -17.49
CA SER A 4 0.60 -0.88 -16.24
C SER A 4 1.38 -1.27 -14.99
N ILE A 5 2.25 -2.30 -15.03
CA ILE A 5 2.99 -2.77 -13.84
C ILE A 5 4.20 -1.89 -13.51
N ARG A 6 4.70 -1.12 -14.49
CA ARG A 6 5.88 -0.26 -14.31
C ARG A 6 5.59 0.88 -13.34
N TYR A 7 4.41 1.49 -13.43
CA TYR A 7 4.05 2.64 -12.60
C TYR A 7 4.00 2.35 -11.10
N PRO A 8 3.36 1.28 -10.60
CA PRO A 8 3.38 1.00 -9.17
C PRO A 8 4.76 0.57 -8.68
N ILE A 9 5.55 -0.13 -9.50
CA ILE A 9 6.94 -0.47 -9.13
C ILE A 9 7.80 0.79 -9.04
N ILE A 10 7.76 1.66 -10.05
CA ILE A 10 8.52 2.91 -10.04
C ILE A 10 8.06 3.80 -8.88
N GLY A 11 6.75 3.92 -8.67
CA GLY A 11 6.18 4.66 -7.53
C GLY A 11 6.66 4.11 -6.19
N GLY A 12 6.59 2.78 -6.01
CA GLY A 12 7.09 2.11 -4.80
C GLY A 12 8.60 2.31 -4.58
N ILE A 13 9.42 2.20 -5.64
CA ILE A 13 10.86 2.46 -5.56
C ILE A 13 11.13 3.92 -5.16
N ILE A 14 10.41 4.88 -5.75
CA ILE A 14 10.56 6.29 -5.41
C ILE A 14 10.18 6.52 -3.95
N LEU A 15 9.07 5.94 -3.48
CA LEU A 15 8.64 6.05 -2.08
C LEU A 15 9.67 5.46 -1.13
N PHE A 16 10.19 4.27 -1.43
CA PHE A 16 11.23 3.64 -0.64
C PHE A 16 12.51 4.47 -0.60
N ALA A 17 12.94 5.02 -1.74
CA ALA A 17 14.11 5.90 -1.81
C ALA A 17 13.89 7.19 -1.01
N LEU A 18 12.70 7.80 -1.12
CA LEU A 18 12.32 8.97 -0.33
C LEU A 18 12.32 8.65 1.16
N PHE A 19 11.73 7.51 1.56
CA PHE A 19 11.75 7.04 2.95
C PHE A 19 13.18 6.95 3.48
N TRP A 20 14.08 6.27 2.77
CA TRP A 20 15.47 6.14 3.21
C TRP A 20 16.23 7.45 3.24
N ILE A 21 16.00 8.34 2.26
CA ILE A 21 16.52 9.71 2.29
C ILE A 21 16.04 10.37 3.58
N PHE A 22 14.74 10.35 3.86
CA PHE A 22 14.20 10.94 5.09
C PHE A 22 14.78 10.28 6.33
N ALA A 23 14.77 8.95 6.46
CA ALA A 23 15.31 8.22 7.60
C ALA A 23 16.78 8.58 7.89
N VAL A 24 17.62 8.70 6.86
CA VAL A 24 19.02 9.12 7.01
C VAL A 24 19.13 10.58 7.47
N PHE A 25 18.30 11.48 6.92
CA PHE A 25 18.28 12.90 7.31
C PHE A 25 17.48 13.19 8.62
N ASN A 26 16.64 12.26 9.09
CA ASN A 26 15.80 12.37 10.29
C ASN A 26 16.58 12.16 11.59
N THR A 27 17.89 11.90 11.52
CA THR A 27 18.80 12.10 12.67
C THR A 27 18.75 13.51 13.24
N LEU A 28 18.11 14.49 12.58
CA LEU A 28 18.12 15.90 13.01
C LEU A 28 16.82 16.49 13.57
N SER A 29 15.59 15.98 13.28
CA SER A 29 14.36 16.49 13.94
C SER A 29 13.06 15.88 13.40
N GLY A 30 12.54 14.82 14.03
CA GLY A 30 11.28 14.12 13.72
C GLY A 30 10.23 14.85 12.87
N PHE A 31 9.99 14.33 11.67
CA PHE A 31 8.84 14.69 10.82
C PHE A 31 7.74 13.59 10.81
N PRO A 32 7.01 13.35 11.93
CA PRO A 32 5.86 12.44 11.94
C PRO A 32 4.76 12.83 10.93
N ILE A 33 4.75 14.09 10.50
CA ILE A 33 3.80 14.58 9.50
C ILE A 33 4.00 13.96 8.11
N LEU A 34 5.20 13.46 7.79
CA LEU A 34 5.48 12.83 6.50
C LEU A 34 5.28 11.32 6.53
N ASP A 35 5.36 10.72 7.71
CA ASP A 35 5.24 9.29 7.92
C ASP A 35 3.81 8.78 7.66
N ILE A 36 2.83 9.47 8.25
CA ILE A 36 1.40 9.19 8.06
C ILE A 36 1.00 9.22 6.56
N PRO A 37 1.30 10.27 5.77
CA PRO A 37 1.07 10.26 4.32
C PRO A 37 1.84 9.18 3.58
N MET A 38 3.05 8.85 4.04
CA MET A 38 3.89 7.83 3.41
C MET A 38 3.23 6.46 3.53
N HIS A 39 2.72 6.08 4.70
CA HIS A 39 1.97 4.83 4.89
C HIS A 39 0.70 4.78 4.04
N PHE A 40 -0.09 5.86 4.00
CA PHE A 40 -1.26 5.88 3.12
C PHE A 40 -0.91 5.65 1.64
N ILE A 41 0.12 6.35 1.15
CA ILE A 41 0.58 6.23 -0.24
C ILE A 41 1.21 4.84 -0.46
N GLY A 42 1.96 4.31 0.51
CA GLY A 42 2.53 2.97 0.51
C GLY A 42 1.46 1.90 0.36
N GLY A 43 0.44 1.93 1.24
CA GLY A 43 -0.73 1.06 1.15
C GLY A 43 -1.48 1.17 -0.19
N PHE A 44 -1.62 2.38 -0.73
CA PHE A 44 -2.19 2.58 -2.07
C PHE A 44 -1.37 1.87 -3.17
N PHE A 45 -0.04 2.04 -3.17
CA PHE A 45 0.82 1.43 -4.19
C PHE A 45 0.94 -0.08 -4.02
N ALA A 46 0.98 -0.59 -2.79
CA ALA A 46 0.94 -2.01 -2.49
C ALA A 46 -0.36 -2.65 -3.00
N ALA A 47 -1.50 -2.06 -2.69
CA ALA A 47 -2.80 -2.49 -3.19
C ALA A 47 -2.90 -2.45 -4.72
N TRP A 48 -2.37 -1.40 -5.35
CA TRP A 48 -2.33 -1.31 -6.81
C TRP A 48 -1.44 -2.39 -7.42
N PHE A 49 -0.28 -2.66 -6.82
CA PHE A 49 0.60 -3.74 -7.26
C PHE A 49 -0.09 -5.11 -7.13
N ILE A 50 -0.71 -5.41 -5.99
CA ILE A 50 -1.50 -6.63 -5.77
C ILE A 50 -2.59 -6.77 -6.84
N ARG A 51 -3.31 -5.68 -7.13
CA ARG A 51 -4.35 -5.67 -8.16
C ARG A 51 -3.80 -6.09 -9.54
N ILE A 52 -2.63 -5.60 -9.91
CA ILE A 52 -2.01 -5.95 -11.20
C ILE A 52 -1.55 -7.40 -11.20
N LEU A 53 -0.90 -7.83 -10.10
CA LEU A 53 -0.35 -9.17 -9.97
C LEU A 53 -1.44 -10.24 -10.00
N LEU A 54 -2.54 -10.01 -9.28
CA LEU A 54 -3.66 -10.94 -9.11
C LEU A 54 -4.88 -10.54 -9.95
N LYS A 55 -4.66 -9.81 -11.06
CA LYS A 55 -5.76 -9.25 -11.88
C LYS A 55 -6.81 -10.29 -12.26
N LYS A 56 -6.38 -11.48 -12.70
CA LYS A 56 -7.28 -12.55 -13.15
C LYS A 56 -8.14 -13.10 -12.01
N ASP A 57 -7.58 -13.21 -10.81
CA ASP A 57 -8.28 -13.73 -9.64
C ASP A 57 -9.27 -12.69 -9.11
N ILE A 58 -8.86 -11.42 -9.10
CA ILE A 58 -9.70 -10.28 -8.72
C ILE A 58 -10.88 -10.11 -9.68
N GLU A 59 -10.69 -10.24 -10.99
CA GLU A 59 -11.78 -10.14 -11.98
C GLU A 59 -12.79 -11.31 -11.89
N ARG A 60 -12.47 -12.39 -11.17
CA ARG A 60 -13.31 -13.59 -11.04
C ARG A 60 -13.98 -13.74 -9.67
N THR A 61 -13.64 -12.89 -8.71
CA THR A 61 -14.18 -12.97 -7.36
C THR A 61 -15.25 -11.92 -7.11
N SER A 62 -16.10 -12.17 -6.10
CA SER A 62 -17.05 -11.17 -5.61
C SER A 62 -16.34 -9.91 -5.10
N TRP A 63 -17.09 -8.82 -4.92
CA TRP A 63 -16.56 -7.58 -4.35
C TRP A 63 -15.90 -7.82 -2.97
N LEU A 64 -16.50 -8.69 -2.14
CA LEU A 64 -15.97 -9.02 -0.82
C LEU A 64 -14.65 -9.77 -0.93
N GLY A 65 -14.55 -10.73 -1.87
CA GLY A 65 -13.27 -11.41 -2.12
C GLY A 65 -12.20 -10.48 -2.69
N THR A 66 -12.57 -9.52 -3.54
CA THR A 66 -11.65 -8.47 -4.02
C THR A 66 -11.13 -7.64 -2.86
N LEU A 67 -12.01 -7.24 -1.95
CA LEU A 67 -11.63 -6.47 -0.77
C LEU A 67 -10.69 -7.26 0.13
N ILE A 68 -10.98 -8.54 0.40
CA ILE A 68 -10.12 -9.43 1.19
C ILE A 68 -8.74 -9.58 0.54
N ILE A 69 -8.66 -9.80 -0.77
CA ILE A 69 -7.39 -9.97 -1.49
C ILE A 69 -6.56 -8.67 -1.43
N ILE A 70 -7.18 -7.53 -1.75
CA ILE A 70 -6.46 -6.25 -1.83
C ILE A 70 -6.07 -5.75 -0.45
N VAL A 71 -7.03 -5.65 0.47
CA VAL A 71 -6.80 -5.10 1.82
C VAL A 71 -5.98 -6.10 2.64
N GLY A 72 -6.30 -7.39 2.60
CA GLY A 72 -5.55 -8.42 3.33
C GLY A 72 -4.11 -8.58 2.83
N GLY A 73 -3.90 -8.53 1.51
CA GLY A 73 -2.54 -8.53 0.96
C GLY A 73 -1.75 -7.27 1.33
N THR A 74 -2.40 -6.11 1.37
CA THR A 74 -1.74 -4.86 1.80
C THR A 74 -1.42 -4.88 3.29
N ALA A 75 -2.34 -5.35 4.13
CA ALA A 75 -2.11 -5.53 5.56
C ALA A 75 -0.92 -6.47 5.84
N PHE A 76 -0.78 -7.56 5.07
CA PHE A 76 0.39 -8.43 5.19
C PHE A 76 1.71 -7.71 4.85
N ILE A 77 1.70 -6.85 3.83
CA ILE A 77 2.86 -6.01 3.48
C ILE A 77 3.16 -5.01 4.60
N GLY A 78 2.15 -4.31 5.13
CA GLY A 78 2.31 -3.37 6.25
C GLY A 78 2.89 -4.05 7.50
N ILE A 79 2.36 -5.21 7.89
CA ILE A 79 2.95 -6.01 8.99
C ILE A 79 4.43 -6.34 8.71
N THR A 80 4.75 -6.72 7.48
CA THR A 80 6.15 -7.04 7.10
C THR A 80 7.05 -5.80 7.18
N TRP A 81 6.51 -4.61 6.89
CA TRP A 81 7.21 -3.34 7.04
C TRP A 81 7.52 -3.05 8.51
N GLU A 82 6.54 -3.14 9.41
CA GLU A 82 6.76 -2.97 10.86
C GLU A 82 7.79 -3.93 11.43
N PHE A 83 7.79 -5.20 10.98
CA PHE A 83 8.83 -6.16 11.37
C PHE A 83 10.21 -5.76 10.87
N PHE A 84 10.29 -5.16 9.68
CA PHE A 84 11.54 -4.62 9.16
C PHE A 84 12.02 -3.44 10.02
N GLU A 85 11.16 -2.50 10.38
CA GLU A 85 11.52 -1.37 11.24
C GLU A 85 11.99 -1.82 12.63
N TRP A 86 11.24 -2.75 13.24
CA TRP A 86 11.65 -3.38 14.49
C TRP A 86 13.02 -4.07 14.39
N THR A 87 13.31 -4.72 13.27
CA THR A 87 14.61 -5.39 13.06
C THR A 87 15.75 -4.37 12.96
N ILE A 88 15.53 -3.24 12.28
CA ILE A 88 16.51 -2.15 12.21
C ILE A 88 16.70 -1.51 13.58
N ASP A 89 15.61 -1.29 14.31
CA ASP A 89 15.61 -0.76 15.69
C ASP A 89 16.47 -1.63 16.61
N TYR A 90 16.25 -2.94 16.56
CA TYR A 90 16.94 -3.90 17.40
C TYR A 90 18.42 -4.11 17.02
N ALA A 91 18.75 -4.15 15.72
CA ALA A 91 20.04 -4.63 15.24
C ALA A 91 21.00 -3.55 14.72
N VAL A 92 20.49 -2.36 14.34
CA VAL A 92 21.27 -1.36 13.59
C VAL A 92 21.21 0.01 14.25
N TRP A 93 20.02 0.50 14.59
CA TRP A 93 19.81 1.87 15.07
C TRP A 93 18.63 1.92 16.05
N GLU A 94 18.92 2.02 17.35
CA GLU A 94 17.91 2.19 18.41
C GLU A 94 17.08 3.47 18.23
N GLY A 95 15.76 3.34 18.36
CA GLY A 95 14.78 4.40 18.11
C GLY A 95 14.38 4.54 16.64
N PHE A 96 14.65 3.54 15.80
CA PHE A 96 14.19 3.51 14.42
C PHE A 96 12.72 3.12 14.32
N MET A 97 12.27 2.21 15.18
CA MET A 97 10.86 1.84 15.25
C MET A 97 10.08 2.93 15.97
N GLY A 98 8.91 3.27 15.43
CA GLY A 98 7.94 4.17 16.06
C GLY A 98 7.42 3.67 17.40
N THR A 99 6.55 4.47 18.03
CA THR A 99 5.83 4.01 19.22
C THR A 99 4.75 3.00 18.85
N ARG A 100 4.20 2.27 19.83
CA ARG A 100 3.05 1.39 19.57
C ARG A 100 1.87 2.10 18.89
N ASP A 101 1.58 3.34 19.31
CA ASP A 101 0.47 4.10 18.75
C ASP A 101 0.77 4.59 17.33
N ASP A 102 2.05 4.78 17.01
CA ASP A 102 2.59 5.10 15.67
C ASP A 102 2.35 3.92 14.73
N THR A 103 2.91 2.75 15.06
CA THR A 103 2.69 1.48 14.32
C THR A 103 1.21 1.17 14.08
N LEU A 104 0.34 1.43 15.06
CA LEU A 104 -1.10 1.24 14.89
C LEU A 104 -1.69 2.25 13.89
N LEU A 105 -1.25 3.51 13.94
CA LEU A 105 -1.67 4.54 12.99
C LEU A 105 -1.16 4.22 11.58
N ASP A 106 0.08 3.79 11.45
CA ASP A 106 0.71 3.40 10.18
C ASP A 106 -0.06 2.27 9.50
N PHE A 107 -0.41 1.25 10.28
CA PHE A 107 -1.24 0.16 9.81
C PHE A 107 -2.64 0.61 9.38
N VAL A 108 -3.26 1.55 10.11
CA VAL A 108 -4.54 2.16 9.71
C VAL A 108 -4.38 2.91 8.38
N MET A 109 -3.30 3.68 8.21
CA MET A 109 -3.05 4.44 6.99
C MET A 109 -2.81 3.53 5.78
N ASP A 110 -2.04 2.45 5.94
CA ASP A 110 -1.86 1.42 4.91
C ASP A 110 -3.21 0.84 4.46
N ILE A 111 -4.08 0.49 5.42
CA ILE A 111 -5.42 -0.03 5.15
C ILE A 111 -6.27 1.01 4.40
N LEU A 112 -6.28 2.27 4.82
CA LEU A 112 -7.03 3.34 4.13
C LEU A 112 -6.55 3.56 2.69
N GLY A 113 -5.23 3.52 2.47
CA GLY A 113 -4.64 3.52 1.13
C GLY A 113 -5.14 2.36 0.28
N SER A 114 -5.19 1.15 0.85
CA SER A 114 -5.65 -0.05 0.14
C SER A 114 -7.15 -0.04 -0.18
N ILE A 115 -7.98 0.47 0.73
CA ILE A 115 -9.43 0.60 0.54
C ILE A 115 -9.73 1.54 -0.62
N THR A 116 -8.95 2.61 -0.77
CA THR A 116 -9.07 3.55 -1.89
C THR A 116 -8.91 2.81 -3.22
N VAL A 117 -7.92 1.92 -3.34
CA VAL A 117 -7.74 1.10 -4.54
C VAL A 117 -8.88 0.09 -4.71
N ALA A 118 -9.32 -0.59 -3.65
CA ALA A 118 -10.42 -1.55 -3.73
C ALA A 118 -11.72 -0.90 -4.27
N ILE A 119 -12.05 0.31 -3.81
CA ILE A 119 -13.21 1.09 -4.30
C ILE A 119 -13.05 1.42 -5.79
N LEU A 120 -11.85 1.85 -6.22
CA LEU A 120 -11.58 2.16 -7.62
C LEU A 120 -11.72 0.93 -8.51
N VAL A 121 -11.30 -0.25 -8.04
CA VAL A 121 -11.47 -1.53 -8.75
C VAL A 121 -12.94 -1.88 -8.90
N PHE A 122 -13.71 -1.78 -7.82
CA PHE A 122 -15.15 -2.07 -7.83
C PHE A 122 -15.93 -1.19 -8.81
N LYS A 123 -15.65 0.12 -8.81
CA LYS A 123 -16.26 1.08 -9.76
C LYS A 123 -15.92 0.77 -11.21
N GLN A 124 -14.68 0.36 -11.50
CA GLN A 124 -14.26 -0.04 -12.85
C GLN A 124 -14.95 -1.32 -13.32
N GLY A 125 -15.25 -2.25 -12.42
CA GLY A 125 -16.04 -3.45 -12.72
C GLY A 125 -17.45 -3.12 -13.20
N HIS A 126 -18.17 -2.30 -12.43
CA HIS A 126 -19.55 -1.90 -12.74
C HIS A 126 -19.66 -1.12 -14.06
N ALA A 127 -18.77 -0.15 -14.29
CA ALA A 127 -18.79 0.63 -15.53
C ALA A 127 -18.60 -0.22 -16.80
N ARG A 128 -17.86 -1.34 -16.70
CA ARG A 128 -17.68 -2.29 -17.82
C ARG A 128 -18.94 -3.12 -18.08
N GLU A 129 -19.64 -3.51 -17.03
CA GLU A 129 -20.89 -4.28 -17.14
C GLU A 129 -22.01 -3.45 -17.79
N ASP A 130 -22.19 -2.19 -17.34
CA ASP A 130 -23.18 -1.27 -17.92
C ASP A 130 -22.94 -1.02 -19.42
N SER A 131 -21.67 -0.85 -19.81
CA SER A 131 -21.28 -0.63 -21.21
C SER A 131 -21.57 -1.85 -22.09
N TYR A 132 -21.40 -3.07 -21.56
CA TYR A 132 -21.72 -4.30 -22.27
C TYR A 132 -23.22 -4.47 -22.49
N VAL A 133 -24.03 -4.16 -21.46
CA VAL A 133 -25.50 -4.23 -21.55
C VAL A 133 -26.05 -3.24 -22.58
N GLN A 134 -25.49 -2.03 -22.69
CA GLN A 134 -25.94 -1.03 -23.68
C GLN A 134 -25.53 -1.35 -25.13
N SER A 135 -24.53 -2.21 -25.33
CA SER A 135 -23.99 -2.55 -26.65
C SER A 135 -24.63 -3.79 -27.29
N ASN A 136 -25.50 -4.50 -26.58
CA ASN A 136 -26.24 -5.68 -27.04
C ASN A 136 -27.74 -5.40 -27.07
#